data_AF-A0A350WQ74-F1
#
_entry.id   AF-A0A350WQ74-F1
#
_cell.length_a   1.000
_cell.length_b   1.000
_cell.length_c   1.000
_cell.angle_alpha   90.00
_cell.angle_beta   90.00
_cell.angle_gamma   90.00
#
_symmetry.space_group_name_H-M   'P 1'
#
loop_
_entity.id
_entity.type
_entity.pdbx_description
1 polymer ?
#
loop_
_entity_poly.entity_id
_entity_poly.type
_entity_poly.pdbx_seq_one_letter_code
_entity_poly.pdbx_strand_id
1 'polypeptide(L)'
;MYTDLFLAMLNPKNARGNPILSAMLYTFCPNAARWWLMGVDPTPPFDPVWKSLEDLSTGKTLVEFLIQYGFENLLDEIRSYIREVEVYRTQHSNLKSPELMPLFRGGNIPLYRRYGSQNAIHNLGGDWRNLSIYVRTWAFLSQDWRSDMLIGRDAGYILKAEKVCLTLPPGVRMPVQFDAWVWQYQVGHVTETRIGSLVSNGEQDQLRFSLLNRCTTLGNQPWSNTPAIVSLDRETGEAKKFDPLLANRDLEKTVVSLSNLAKKGPHPPLNALQQPSICKQCGYQQVCFTRNYISQHALKDL
;
A
#
# COMPACT_ATOMS: atom_id res chain seq x y z
N MET A 1 -3.70 2.93 -1.77
CA MET A 1 -2.30 3.39 -2.03
C MET A 1 -1.58 3.75 -0.74
N TYR A 2 -2.23 4.47 0.19
CA TYR A 2 -1.64 4.93 1.45
C TYR A 2 -2.15 4.18 2.68
N THR A 3 -2.46 2.89 2.53
CA THR A 3 -3.02 2.05 3.60
C THR A 3 -2.10 2.01 4.81
N ASP A 4 -0.79 1.91 4.57
CA ASP A 4 0.27 2.05 5.56
C ASP A 4 0.19 3.36 6.36
N LEU A 5 0.06 4.51 5.67
CA LEU A 5 -0.08 5.82 6.30
C LEU A 5 -1.37 5.92 7.13
N PHE A 6 -2.50 5.43 6.62
CA PHE A 6 -3.76 5.46 7.36
C PHE A 6 -3.75 4.54 8.58
N LEU A 7 -3.14 3.35 8.47
CA LEU A 7 -2.93 2.44 9.60
C LEU A 7 -2.00 3.06 10.65
N ALA A 8 -0.95 3.77 10.24
CA ALA A 8 -0.07 4.47 11.16
C ALA A 8 -0.80 5.58 11.95
N MET A 9 -1.80 6.24 11.36
CA MET A 9 -2.63 7.22 12.08
C MET A 9 -3.59 6.59 13.08
N LEU A 10 -4.06 5.37 12.82
CA LEU A 10 -4.93 4.61 13.73
C LEU A 10 -4.16 3.91 14.84
N ASN A 11 -2.83 3.87 14.78
CA ASN A 11 -2.01 3.23 15.79
C ASN A 11 -1.99 4.08 17.09
N PRO A 12 -2.50 3.57 18.23
CA PRO A 12 -2.57 4.34 19.47
C PRO A 12 -1.19 4.67 20.07
N LYS A 13 -0.13 3.98 19.63
CA LYS A 13 1.26 4.28 20.04
C LYS A 13 1.84 5.49 19.32
N ASN A 14 1.20 5.96 18.24
CA ASN A 14 1.62 7.14 17.52
C ASN A 14 0.86 8.37 18.03
N ALA A 15 1.60 9.38 18.48
CA ALA A 15 0.98 10.61 18.95
C ALA A 15 0.32 11.39 17.80
N ARG A 16 -0.92 11.85 18.02
CA ARG A 16 -1.58 12.79 17.12
C ARG A 16 -0.76 14.07 17.03
N GLY A 17 -0.61 14.61 15.82
CA GLY A 17 0.23 15.79 15.57
C GLY A 17 1.74 15.51 15.61
N ASN A 18 2.17 14.24 15.61
CA ASN A 18 3.56 13.89 15.37
C ASN A 18 4.05 14.54 14.07
N PRO A 19 5.24 15.18 14.05
CA PRO A 19 5.73 15.89 12.87
C PRO A 19 5.88 15.03 11.61
N ILE A 20 6.32 13.78 11.74
CA ILE A 20 6.50 12.87 10.60
C ILE A 20 5.14 12.54 9.97
N LEU A 21 4.15 12.12 10.79
CA LEU A 21 2.80 11.82 10.31
C LEU A 21 2.11 13.06 9.74
N SER A 22 2.24 14.20 10.41
CA SER A 22 1.65 15.48 9.94
C SER A 22 2.21 15.89 8.58
N ALA A 23 3.53 15.76 8.40
CA ALA A 23 4.20 16.08 7.13
C ALA A 23 3.79 15.12 6.00
N MET A 24 3.77 13.80 6.26
CA MET A 24 3.32 12.82 5.27
C MET A 24 1.87 13.07 4.86
N LEU A 25 0.98 13.35 5.84
CA LEU A 25 -0.41 13.57 5.55
C LEU A 25 -0.67 14.88 4.81
N TYR A 26 0.09 15.94 5.12
CA TYR A 26 0.01 17.22 4.41
C TYR A 26 0.50 17.11 2.97
N THR A 27 1.57 16.33 2.75
CA THR A 27 2.08 16.01 1.40
C THR A 27 1.07 15.19 0.61
N PHE A 28 0.45 14.20 1.26
CA PHE A 28 -0.64 13.44 0.66
C PHE A 28 -1.81 14.33 0.28
N CYS A 29 -2.32 15.14 1.21
CA CYS A 29 -3.36 16.15 0.96
C CYS A 29 -3.46 17.10 2.18
N PRO A 30 -3.32 18.43 2.01
CA PRO A 30 -3.42 19.38 3.12
C PRO A 30 -4.72 19.25 3.93
N ASN A 31 -5.86 19.04 3.26
CA ASN A 31 -7.13 18.88 3.96
C ASN A 31 -7.21 17.58 4.78
N ALA A 32 -6.55 16.50 4.36
CA ALA A 32 -6.45 15.28 5.17
C ALA A 32 -5.66 15.55 6.46
N ALA A 33 -4.58 16.35 6.37
CA ALA A 33 -3.80 16.78 7.53
C ALA A 33 -4.64 17.52 8.55
N ARG A 34 -5.48 18.45 8.06
CA ARG A 34 -6.42 19.20 8.89
C ARG A 34 -7.38 18.29 9.66
N TRP A 35 -8.06 17.37 8.96
CA TRP A 35 -9.03 16.47 9.59
C TRP A 35 -8.39 15.65 10.72
N TRP A 36 -7.21 15.11 10.46
CA TRP A 36 -6.48 14.37 11.48
C TRP A 36 -6.11 15.25 12.67
N LEU A 37 -5.60 16.46 12.46
CA LEU A 37 -5.25 17.36 13.56
C LEU A 37 -6.47 17.84 14.35
N MET A 38 -7.65 17.89 13.74
CA MET A 38 -8.93 18.21 14.38
C MET A 38 -9.55 17.02 15.14
N GLY A 39 -8.86 15.88 15.22
CA GLY A 39 -9.34 14.72 15.97
C GLY A 39 -10.20 13.75 15.17
N VAL A 40 -10.36 13.94 13.86
CA VAL A 40 -11.07 12.97 13.00
C VAL A 40 -10.12 11.82 12.68
N ASP A 41 -10.60 10.59 12.86
CA ASP A 41 -9.86 9.39 12.45
C ASP A 41 -10.16 9.01 10.99
N PRO A 42 -9.16 8.54 10.25
CA PRO A 42 -9.41 8.03 8.91
C PRO A 42 -10.21 6.73 8.99
N THR A 43 -11.09 6.51 8.02
CA THR A 43 -11.70 5.20 7.75
C THR A 43 -11.06 4.65 6.47
N PRO A 44 -9.96 3.89 6.55
CA PRO A 44 -9.26 3.40 5.37
C PRO A 44 -10.21 2.57 4.50
N PRO A 45 -10.29 2.82 3.19
CA PRO A 45 -11.05 1.95 2.30
C PRO A 45 -10.39 0.57 2.25
N PHE A 46 -11.20 -0.47 1.99
CA PHE A 46 -10.69 -1.82 1.86
C PHE A 46 -9.65 -1.90 0.73
N ASP A 47 -8.48 -2.45 1.05
CA ASP A 47 -7.37 -2.57 0.12
C ASP A 47 -7.09 -4.05 -0.19
N PRO A 48 -7.54 -4.57 -1.36
CA PRO A 48 -7.40 -5.99 -1.70
C PRO A 48 -5.95 -6.44 -1.85
N VAL A 49 -5.05 -5.55 -2.26
CA VAL A 49 -3.62 -5.86 -2.41
C VAL A 49 -2.97 -5.98 -1.05
N TRP A 50 -3.26 -5.03 -0.15
CA TRP A 50 -2.79 -5.08 1.24
C TRP A 50 -3.29 -6.36 1.92
N LYS A 51 -4.59 -6.65 1.81
CA LYS A 51 -5.19 -7.86 2.38
C LYS A 51 -4.58 -9.15 1.83
N SER A 52 -4.30 -9.19 0.52
CA SER A 52 -3.61 -10.34 -0.08
C SER A 52 -2.21 -10.53 0.48
N LEU A 53 -1.45 -9.47 0.73
CA LEU A 53 -0.12 -9.56 1.33
C LEU A 53 -0.16 -9.97 2.81
N GLU A 54 -1.16 -9.49 3.57
CA GLU A 54 -1.39 -9.91 4.96
C GLU A 54 -1.60 -11.42 5.02
N ASP A 55 -2.50 -11.94 4.20
CA ASP A 55 -2.81 -13.35 4.15
C ASP A 55 -1.62 -14.18 3.63
N LEU A 56 -0.93 -13.71 2.57
CA LEU A 56 0.28 -14.35 2.03
C LEU A 56 1.36 -14.49 3.10
N SER A 57 1.51 -13.49 3.97
CA SER A 57 2.52 -13.49 5.04
C SER A 57 2.28 -14.55 6.13
N THR A 58 1.09 -15.16 6.19
CA THR A 58 0.78 -16.21 7.16
C THR A 58 1.35 -17.58 6.77
N GLY A 59 1.78 -17.75 5.52
CA GLY A 59 2.27 -19.03 4.98
C GLY A 59 1.19 -20.05 4.59
N LYS A 60 -0.10 -19.75 4.81
CA LYS A 60 -1.20 -20.56 4.27
C LYS A 60 -1.33 -20.39 2.76
N THR A 61 -2.01 -21.31 2.11
CA THR A 61 -2.27 -21.30 0.68
C THR A 61 -3.45 -20.39 0.30
N LEU A 62 -3.48 -19.96 -0.96
CA LEU A 62 -4.60 -19.19 -1.52
C LEU A 62 -5.94 -19.95 -1.36
N VAL A 63 -5.94 -21.27 -1.59
CA VAL A 63 -7.15 -22.10 -1.50
C VAL A 63 -7.72 -22.09 -0.08
N GLU A 64 -6.86 -22.22 0.94
CA GLU A 64 -7.30 -22.20 2.34
C GLU A 64 -7.98 -20.87 2.71
N PHE A 65 -7.45 -19.73 2.25
CA PHE A 65 -8.08 -18.43 2.49
C PHE A 65 -9.37 -18.24 1.69
N LEU A 66 -9.41 -18.67 0.43
CA LEU A 66 -10.63 -18.61 -0.37
C LEU A 66 -11.76 -19.43 0.29
N ILE A 67 -11.46 -20.60 0.84
CA ILE A 67 -12.43 -21.39 1.60
C ILE A 67 -12.84 -20.66 2.89
N GLN A 68 -11.90 -20.13 3.66
CA GLN A 68 -12.20 -19.35 4.88
C GLN A 68 -13.09 -18.14 4.60
N TYR A 69 -12.92 -17.48 3.46
CA TYR A 69 -13.78 -16.38 3.05
C TYR A 69 -15.11 -16.83 2.45
N GLY A 70 -15.33 -18.11 2.19
CA GLY A 70 -16.59 -18.64 1.64
C GLY A 70 -16.66 -18.66 0.11
N PHE A 71 -15.51 -18.68 -0.58
CA PHE A 71 -15.39 -18.79 -2.03
C PHE A 71 -15.22 -20.24 -2.52
N GLU A 72 -15.54 -21.24 -1.70
CA GLU A 72 -15.41 -22.67 -2.05
C GLU A 72 -16.09 -23.02 -3.38
N ASN A 73 -17.31 -22.52 -3.59
CA ASN A 73 -18.10 -22.75 -4.81
C ASN A 73 -17.53 -22.06 -6.07
N LEU A 74 -16.54 -21.19 -5.93
CA LEU A 74 -15.90 -20.43 -7.02
C LEU A 74 -14.44 -20.85 -7.28
N LEU A 75 -13.95 -21.89 -6.59
CA LEU A 75 -12.55 -22.30 -6.71
C LEU A 75 -12.17 -22.70 -8.14
N ASP A 76 -13.08 -23.35 -8.87
CA ASP A 76 -12.81 -23.78 -10.24
C ASP A 76 -12.76 -22.60 -11.22
N GLU A 77 -13.65 -21.61 -11.07
CA GLU A 77 -13.59 -20.35 -11.83
C GLU A 77 -12.31 -19.58 -11.54
N ILE A 78 -11.90 -19.51 -10.27
CA ILE A 78 -10.66 -18.83 -9.86
C ILE A 78 -9.44 -19.56 -10.45
N ARG A 79 -9.43 -20.89 -10.46
CA ARG A 79 -8.37 -21.68 -11.12
C ARG A 79 -8.35 -21.46 -12.63
N SER A 80 -9.51 -21.41 -13.28
CA SER A 80 -9.62 -21.10 -14.71
C SER A 80 -9.05 -19.72 -15.01
N TYR A 81 -9.40 -18.72 -14.21
CA TYR A 81 -8.86 -17.37 -14.33
C TYR A 81 -7.32 -17.34 -14.24
N ILE A 82 -6.74 -17.99 -13.22
CA ILE A 82 -5.28 -18.05 -13.07
C ILE A 82 -4.64 -18.66 -14.32
N ARG A 83 -5.16 -19.79 -14.82
CA ARG A 83 -4.66 -20.45 -16.03
C ARG A 83 -4.77 -19.56 -17.27
N GLU A 84 -5.89 -18.87 -17.45
CA GLU A 84 -6.09 -17.93 -18.56
C GLU A 84 -5.05 -16.81 -18.54
N VAL A 85 -4.77 -16.25 -17.36
CA VAL A 85 -3.73 -15.22 -17.20
C VAL A 85 -2.34 -15.80 -17.47
N GLU A 86 -2.02 -17.00 -16.98
CA GLU A 86 -0.74 -17.67 -17.24
C GLU A 86 -0.49 -17.90 -18.73
N VAL A 87 -1.50 -18.42 -19.45
CA VAL A 87 -1.43 -18.65 -20.89
C VAL A 87 -1.23 -17.32 -21.63
N TYR A 88 -1.99 -16.29 -21.25
CA TYR A 88 -1.90 -14.98 -21.88
C TYR A 88 -0.54 -14.31 -21.64
N ARG A 89 -0.01 -14.39 -20.41
CA ARG A 89 1.34 -13.91 -20.06
C ARG A 89 2.43 -14.64 -20.82
N THR A 90 2.27 -15.94 -21.05
CA THR A 90 3.22 -16.74 -21.83
C THR A 90 3.27 -16.29 -23.29
N GLN A 91 2.12 -15.96 -23.88
CA GLN A 91 2.03 -15.45 -25.25
C GLN A 91 2.54 -14.01 -25.42
N HIS A 92 2.60 -13.24 -24.32
CA HIS A 92 2.99 -11.83 -24.29
C HIS A 92 4.12 -11.59 -23.28
N SER A 93 5.14 -12.46 -23.30
CA SER A 93 6.22 -12.48 -22.29
C SER A 93 7.09 -11.22 -22.27
N ASN A 94 7.04 -10.41 -23.32
CA ASN A 94 7.72 -9.12 -23.43
C ASN A 94 6.98 -7.97 -22.73
N LEU A 95 5.75 -8.19 -22.26
CA LEU A 95 4.93 -7.17 -21.61
C LEU A 95 4.78 -7.46 -20.12
N LYS A 96 4.80 -6.40 -19.31
CA LYS A 96 4.47 -6.49 -17.88
C LYS A 96 2.96 -6.46 -17.71
N SER A 97 2.44 -7.40 -16.92
CA SER A 97 1.00 -7.51 -16.61
C SER A 97 0.07 -7.38 -17.84
N PRO A 98 0.31 -8.17 -18.92
CA PRO A 98 -0.46 -8.06 -20.15
C PRO A 98 -1.96 -8.30 -19.96
N GLU A 99 -2.36 -9.01 -18.90
CA GLU A 99 -3.77 -9.22 -18.53
C GLU A 99 -4.54 -7.93 -18.19
N LEU A 100 -3.85 -6.80 -18.00
CA LEU A 100 -4.49 -5.49 -17.84
C LEU A 100 -4.85 -4.81 -19.16
N MET A 101 -4.38 -5.34 -20.29
CA MET A 101 -4.67 -4.75 -21.59
C MET A 101 -6.15 -4.95 -21.96
N PRO A 102 -6.78 -4.01 -22.68
CA PRO A 102 -8.18 -4.14 -23.12
C PRO A 102 -8.49 -5.38 -23.95
N LEU A 103 -7.47 -6.02 -24.52
CA LEU A 103 -7.58 -7.21 -25.35
C LEU A 103 -7.72 -8.50 -24.53
N PHE A 104 -7.35 -8.50 -23.25
CA PHE A 104 -7.52 -9.65 -22.38
C PHE A 104 -9.00 -9.79 -22.01
N ARG A 105 -9.65 -10.87 -22.50
CA ARG A 105 -11.08 -11.14 -22.26
C ARG A 105 -11.33 -12.16 -21.14
N GLY A 106 -10.28 -12.72 -20.55
CA GLY A 106 -10.35 -13.73 -19.51
C GLY A 106 -10.77 -13.19 -18.15
N GLY A 107 -10.94 -14.08 -17.17
CA GLY A 107 -11.15 -13.72 -15.77
C GLY A 107 -12.53 -13.21 -15.38
N ASN A 108 -13.51 -13.37 -16.26
CA ASN A 108 -14.89 -13.01 -15.96
C ASN A 108 -15.61 -14.15 -15.25
N ILE A 109 -15.84 -14.01 -13.94
CA ILE A 109 -16.75 -14.91 -13.21
C ILE A 109 -18.19 -14.58 -13.63
N PRO A 110 -18.96 -15.52 -14.22
CA PRO A 110 -20.32 -15.27 -14.67
C PRO A 110 -21.24 -14.83 -13.52
N LEU A 111 -22.20 -13.93 -13.79
CA LEU A 111 -23.09 -13.38 -12.76
C LEU A 111 -23.88 -14.46 -12.01
N TYR A 112 -24.36 -15.50 -12.70
CA TYR A 112 -25.12 -16.58 -12.07
C TYR A 112 -24.28 -17.39 -11.06
N ARG A 113 -22.95 -17.47 -11.25
CA ARG A 113 -22.04 -18.15 -10.31
C ARG A 113 -21.76 -17.31 -9.07
N ARG A 114 -21.89 -15.99 -9.17
CA ARG A 114 -21.73 -15.07 -8.03
C ARG A 114 -22.88 -15.15 -7.02
N TYR A 115 -24.01 -15.74 -7.42
CA TYR A 115 -25.19 -15.84 -6.58
C TYR A 115 -24.91 -16.71 -5.34
N GLY A 116 -25.30 -16.23 -4.16
CA GLY A 116 -25.04 -16.89 -2.87
C GLY A 116 -23.69 -16.58 -2.24
N SER A 117 -22.77 -15.89 -2.94
CA SER A 117 -21.44 -15.52 -2.42
C SER A 117 -21.36 -14.10 -1.82
N GLN A 118 -22.51 -13.51 -1.44
CA GLN A 118 -22.55 -12.13 -0.95
C GLN A 118 -21.79 -11.95 0.37
N ASN A 119 -21.89 -12.93 1.28
CA ASN A 119 -21.11 -12.92 2.52
C ASN A 119 -19.61 -13.05 2.23
N ALA A 120 -19.25 -13.86 1.23
CA ALA A 120 -17.87 -14.04 0.84
C ALA A 120 -17.25 -12.77 0.28
N ILE A 121 -17.97 -12.07 -0.60
CA ILE A 121 -17.46 -10.80 -1.15
C ILE A 121 -17.39 -9.69 -0.09
N HIS A 122 -18.23 -9.75 0.95
CA HIS A 122 -18.14 -8.81 2.07
C HIS A 122 -16.80 -8.92 2.81
N ASN A 123 -16.23 -10.13 2.94
CA ASN A 123 -14.89 -10.33 3.50
C ASN A 123 -13.78 -9.68 2.65
N LEU A 124 -14.06 -9.40 1.37
CA LEU A 124 -13.18 -8.68 0.46
C LEU A 124 -13.70 -7.26 0.13
N GLY A 125 -14.40 -6.61 1.07
CA GLY A 125 -14.82 -5.22 0.93
C GLY A 125 -16.05 -4.98 0.03
N GLY A 126 -16.77 -6.04 -0.36
CA GLY A 126 -18.07 -5.97 -1.01
C GLY A 126 -18.06 -5.67 -2.52
N ASP A 127 -16.89 -5.59 -3.16
CA ASP A 127 -16.74 -5.35 -4.58
C ASP A 127 -16.10 -6.56 -5.28
N TRP A 128 -16.76 -7.11 -6.29
CA TRP A 128 -16.26 -8.25 -7.07
C TRP A 128 -14.90 -8.02 -7.72
N ARG A 129 -14.54 -6.76 -8.01
CA ARG A 129 -13.20 -6.41 -8.51
C ARG A 129 -12.11 -6.73 -7.48
N ASN A 130 -12.43 -6.66 -6.19
CA ASN A 130 -11.47 -6.96 -5.13
C ASN A 130 -11.08 -8.43 -5.10
N LEU A 131 -11.97 -9.36 -5.47
CA LEU A 131 -11.62 -10.77 -5.62
C LEU A 131 -10.58 -10.97 -6.72
N SER A 132 -10.78 -10.35 -7.89
CA SER A 132 -9.82 -10.43 -9.01
C SER A 132 -8.47 -9.81 -8.63
N ILE A 133 -8.46 -8.66 -7.94
CA ILE A 133 -7.22 -8.01 -7.48
C ILE A 133 -6.53 -8.86 -6.41
N TYR A 134 -7.28 -9.44 -5.46
CA TYR A 134 -6.76 -10.31 -4.41
C TYR A 134 -6.07 -11.54 -5.01
N VAL A 135 -6.78 -12.28 -5.87
CA VAL A 135 -6.23 -13.47 -6.54
C VAL A 135 -5.02 -13.12 -7.39
N ARG A 136 -5.10 -12.02 -8.15
CA ARG A 136 -3.99 -11.55 -8.99
C ARG A 136 -2.77 -11.15 -8.17
N THR A 137 -2.98 -10.50 -7.02
CA THR A 137 -1.89 -10.13 -6.13
C THR A 137 -1.14 -11.36 -5.64
N TRP A 138 -1.92 -12.37 -5.24
CA TRP A 138 -1.39 -13.64 -4.78
C TRP A 138 -0.61 -14.39 -5.86
N ALA A 139 -1.28 -14.68 -6.98
CA ALA A 139 -0.77 -15.57 -8.02
C ALA A 139 0.35 -14.93 -8.85
N PHE A 140 0.31 -13.60 -9.01
CA PHE A 140 1.16 -12.91 -9.98
C PHE A 140 1.95 -11.75 -9.37
N LEU A 141 1.31 -10.71 -8.84
CA LEU A 141 2.03 -9.50 -8.44
C LEU A 141 3.13 -9.75 -7.40
N SER A 142 2.85 -10.59 -6.41
CA SER A 142 3.83 -10.94 -5.38
C SER A 142 5.11 -11.55 -5.99
N GLN A 143 4.95 -12.36 -7.04
CA GLN A 143 6.06 -12.98 -7.76
C GLN A 143 6.72 -12.01 -8.74
N ASP A 144 5.94 -11.15 -9.41
CA ASP A 144 6.47 -10.11 -10.30
C ASP A 144 7.39 -9.16 -9.52
N TRP A 145 6.94 -8.67 -8.36
CA TRP A 145 7.75 -7.84 -7.46
C TRP A 145 8.99 -8.57 -6.96
N ARG A 146 8.85 -9.83 -6.55
CA ARG A 146 9.97 -10.67 -6.10
C ARG A 146 11.04 -10.79 -7.19
N SER A 147 10.63 -11.04 -8.43
CA SER A 147 11.52 -11.16 -9.57
C SER A 147 12.26 -9.83 -9.84
N ASP A 148 11.54 -8.71 -9.83
CA ASP A 148 12.13 -7.39 -10.05
C ASP A 148 13.03 -6.92 -8.89
N MET A 149 12.80 -7.44 -7.67
CA MET A 149 13.71 -7.32 -6.52
C MET A 149 14.96 -8.22 -6.62
N LEU A 150 15.08 -9.03 -7.68
CA LEU A 150 16.15 -10.01 -7.92
C LEU A 150 16.23 -11.12 -6.85
N ILE A 151 15.09 -11.48 -6.26
CA ILE A 151 15.01 -12.60 -5.32
C ILE A 151 14.76 -13.87 -6.12
N GLY A 152 15.79 -14.70 -6.29
CA GLY A 152 15.74 -15.91 -7.12
C GLY A 152 14.58 -16.84 -6.76
N ARG A 153 14.00 -17.53 -7.75
CA ARG A 153 12.81 -18.39 -7.61
C ARG A 153 12.98 -19.50 -6.58
N ASP A 154 14.18 -20.04 -6.47
CA ASP A 154 14.52 -21.12 -5.55
C ASP A 154 15.09 -20.60 -4.21
N ALA A 155 15.32 -19.29 -4.10
CA ALA A 155 15.73 -18.69 -2.84
C ALA A 155 14.54 -18.71 -1.88
N GLY A 156 14.70 -19.40 -0.75
CA GLY A 156 13.78 -19.26 0.37
C GLY A 156 13.72 -17.81 0.81
N TYR A 157 12.51 -17.25 0.88
CA TYR A 157 12.27 -15.91 1.39
C TYR A 157 11.14 -15.92 2.40
N ILE A 158 11.17 -14.96 3.31
CA ILE A 158 10.12 -14.68 4.27
C ILE A 158 9.54 -13.33 3.91
N LEU A 159 8.24 -13.30 3.62
CA LEU A 159 7.45 -12.09 3.55
C LEU A 159 6.71 -11.91 4.87
N LYS A 160 6.83 -10.73 5.48
CA LYS A 160 6.09 -10.37 6.69
C LYS A 160 5.65 -8.90 6.66
N ALA A 161 4.53 -8.62 7.31
CA ALA A 161 4.22 -7.27 7.77
C ALA A 161 5.04 -7.00 9.04
N GLU A 162 5.90 -5.99 9.01
CA GLU A 162 6.70 -5.58 10.16
C GLU A 162 6.40 -4.14 10.55
N LYS A 163 6.27 -3.88 11.86
CA LYS A 163 6.20 -2.52 12.38
C LYS A 163 7.61 -1.94 12.47
N VAL A 164 7.91 -0.97 11.61
CA VAL A 164 9.17 -0.23 11.62
C VAL A 164 9.02 1.08 12.39
N CYS A 165 10.11 1.58 12.94
CA CYS A 165 10.17 2.88 13.60
C CYS A 165 10.75 3.92 12.65
N LEU A 166 9.97 4.94 12.30
CA LEU A 166 10.46 6.13 11.61
C LEU A 166 10.97 7.13 12.64
N THR A 167 12.24 7.50 12.52
CA THR A 167 12.89 8.48 13.41
C THR A 167 13.59 9.55 12.61
N LEU A 168 13.64 10.76 13.15
CA LEU A 168 14.34 11.88 12.52
C LEU A 168 14.98 12.79 13.58
N PRO A 169 15.94 12.28 14.35
CA PRO A 169 16.70 13.11 15.29
C PRO A 169 17.59 14.12 14.53
N PRO A 170 17.87 15.31 15.11
CA PRO A 170 17.42 15.78 16.43
C PRO A 170 16.00 16.42 16.46
N GLY A 171 15.45 16.84 15.33
CA GLY A 171 14.23 17.65 15.24
C GLY A 171 12.91 16.91 15.49
N VAL A 172 12.86 15.59 15.33
CA VAL A 172 11.70 14.75 15.67
C VAL A 172 12.12 13.64 16.61
N ARG A 173 11.87 13.84 17.91
CA ARG A 173 12.30 12.92 18.97
C ARG A 173 11.38 11.72 19.16
N MET A 174 10.09 11.87 18.86
CA MET A 174 9.11 10.80 19.06
C MET A 174 9.06 9.89 17.81
N PRO A 175 9.45 8.60 17.93
CA PRO A 175 9.37 7.66 16.82
C PRO A 175 7.92 7.46 16.38
N VAL A 176 7.73 7.15 15.10
CA VAL A 176 6.45 6.72 14.54
C VAL A 176 6.54 5.25 14.19
N GLN A 177 5.61 4.45 14.70
CA GLN A 177 5.44 3.07 14.27
C GLN A 177 4.67 3.02 12.97
N PHE A 178 5.24 2.39 11.96
CA PHE A 178 4.71 2.36 10.60
C PHE A 178 4.70 0.92 10.10
N ASP A 179 3.60 0.49 9.49
CA ASP A 179 3.50 -0.86 8.93
C ASP A 179 4.20 -0.90 7.56
N ALA A 180 5.11 -1.85 7.40
CA ALA A 180 5.87 -2.04 6.16
C ALA A 180 5.93 -3.51 5.77
N TRP A 181 5.99 -3.76 4.45
CA TRP A 181 6.19 -5.10 3.92
C TRP A 181 7.69 -5.40 3.84
N VAL A 182 8.12 -6.49 4.46
CA VAL A 182 9.54 -6.84 4.55
C VAL A 182 9.76 -8.21 3.93
N TRP A 183 10.66 -8.28 2.95
CA TRP A 183 11.20 -9.50 2.37
C TRP A 183 12.58 -9.75 2.97
N GLN A 184 12.77 -10.93 3.57
CA GLN A 184 14.05 -11.40 4.07
C GLN A 184 14.44 -12.68 3.34
N TYR A 185 15.67 -12.75 2.82
CA TYR A 185 16.18 -13.93 2.11
C TYR A 185 17.69 -14.06 2.34
N GLN A 186 18.21 -15.28 2.18
CA GLN A 186 19.63 -15.55 2.36
C GLN A 186 20.41 -15.33 1.06
N VAL A 187 21.54 -14.63 1.16
CA VAL A 187 22.55 -14.50 0.10
C VAL A 187 23.89 -14.95 0.69
N GLY A 188 24.31 -16.17 0.37
CA GLY A 188 25.45 -16.80 1.04
C GLY A 188 25.18 -16.97 2.54
N HIS A 189 25.93 -16.25 3.37
CA HIS A 189 25.78 -16.25 4.83
C HIS A 189 25.07 -15.00 5.39
N VAL A 190 24.56 -14.12 4.52
CA VAL A 190 23.98 -12.83 4.92
C VAL A 190 22.48 -12.83 4.63
N THR A 191 21.68 -12.44 5.63
CA THR A 191 20.26 -12.15 5.44
C THR A 191 20.11 -10.79 4.76
N GLU A 192 19.67 -10.75 3.51
CA GLU A 192 19.26 -9.50 2.85
C GLU A 192 17.84 -9.10 3.26
N THR A 193 17.63 -7.79 3.44
CA THR A 193 16.32 -7.21 3.75
C THR A 193 15.91 -6.24 2.64
N ARG A 194 14.70 -6.42 2.11
CA ARG A 194 14.03 -5.46 1.22
C ARG A 194 12.76 -4.97 1.89
N ILE A 195 12.56 -3.66 1.92
CA ILE A 195 11.34 -3.04 2.45
C ILE A 195 10.53 -2.54 1.26
N GLY A 196 9.37 -3.14 1.06
CA GLY A 196 8.46 -2.80 -0.02
C GLY A 196 7.38 -1.82 0.42
N SER A 197 7.19 -0.79 -0.40
CA SER A 197 6.15 0.22 -0.19
C SER A 197 5.24 0.27 -1.41
N LEU A 198 3.94 0.05 -1.20
CA LEU A 198 2.95 0.01 -2.29
C LEU A 198 2.77 1.39 -2.92
N VAL A 199 2.76 1.45 -4.25
CA VAL A 199 2.55 2.66 -5.05
C VAL A 199 1.52 2.41 -6.15
N SER A 200 1.13 3.47 -6.86
CA SER A 200 0.35 3.39 -8.09
C SER A 200 1.04 4.26 -9.16
N ASN A 201 0.93 3.86 -10.43
CA ASN A 201 1.54 4.53 -11.58
C ASN A 201 3.08 4.67 -11.51
N GLY A 202 3.75 3.82 -10.73
CA GLY A 202 5.19 3.85 -10.54
C GLY A 202 5.73 5.05 -9.76
N GLU A 203 4.86 5.92 -9.22
CA GLU A 203 5.29 7.15 -8.53
C GLU A 203 5.78 6.85 -7.10
N GLN A 204 7.01 7.26 -6.82
CA GLN A 204 7.60 7.13 -5.48
C GLN A 204 7.36 8.41 -4.69
N ASP A 205 6.56 8.32 -3.63
CA ASP A 205 6.38 9.39 -2.64
C ASP A 205 7.73 9.68 -1.94
N GLN A 206 8.41 10.72 -2.41
CA GLN A 206 9.77 11.03 -2.00
C GLN A 206 9.91 11.21 -0.49
N LEU A 207 8.90 11.78 0.18
CA LEU A 207 8.93 11.96 1.63
C LEU A 207 8.78 10.61 2.34
N ARG A 208 7.76 9.82 1.99
CA ARG A 208 7.50 8.50 2.59
C ARG A 208 8.68 7.56 2.40
N PHE A 209 9.23 7.49 1.19
CA PHE A 209 10.37 6.62 0.88
C PHE A 209 11.67 7.08 1.58
N SER A 210 11.93 8.38 1.65
CA SER A 210 13.10 8.91 2.37
C SER A 210 13.03 8.59 3.88
N LEU A 211 11.83 8.62 4.46
CA LEU A 211 11.61 8.23 5.86
C LEU A 211 11.80 6.72 6.07
N LEU A 212 11.25 5.89 5.18
CA LEU A 212 11.44 4.43 5.21
C LEU A 212 12.93 4.06 5.07
N ASN A 213 13.70 4.78 4.27
CA ASN A 213 15.14 4.57 4.11
C ASN A 213 15.95 4.82 5.41
N ARG A 214 15.36 5.50 6.40
CA ARG A 214 15.94 5.73 7.73
C ARG A 214 15.25 4.95 8.84
N CYS A 215 14.32 4.06 8.50
CA CYS A 215 13.60 3.32 9.51
C CYS A 215 14.50 2.32 10.24
N THR A 216 14.13 2.00 11.46
CA THR A 216 14.73 0.92 12.26
C THR A 216 13.68 -0.13 12.59
N THR A 217 14.09 -1.27 13.12
CA THR A 217 13.13 -2.26 13.64
C THR A 217 12.45 -1.72 14.90
N LEU A 218 11.38 -2.42 15.32
CA LEU A 218 10.70 -2.13 16.58
C LEU A 218 11.69 -2.20 17.75
N GLY A 219 11.71 -1.19 18.61
CA GLY A 219 12.68 -1.08 19.71
C GLY A 219 13.96 -0.31 19.36
N ASN A 220 13.99 0.33 18.18
CA ASN A 220 15.11 1.16 17.71
C ASN A 220 16.42 0.38 17.55
N GLN A 221 16.34 -0.92 17.28
CA GLN A 221 17.53 -1.70 16.93
C GLN A 221 17.88 -1.45 15.45
N PRO A 222 19.16 -1.27 15.12
CA PRO A 222 19.56 -1.16 13.72
C PRO A 222 19.24 -2.46 12.98
N TRP A 223 18.94 -2.34 11.69
CA TRP A 223 18.88 -3.52 10.83
C TRP A 223 20.24 -4.22 10.82
N SER A 224 20.23 -5.56 10.68
CA SER A 224 21.45 -6.36 10.50
C SER A 224 22.31 -5.87 9.32
N ASN A 225 21.66 -5.27 8.34
CA ASN A 225 22.21 -4.71 7.12
C ASN A 225 21.26 -3.61 6.63
N THR A 226 21.79 -2.62 5.91
CA THR A 226 20.95 -1.54 5.37
C THR A 226 19.89 -2.11 4.44
N PRO A 227 18.59 -2.01 4.78
CA PRO A 227 17.54 -2.55 3.93
C PRO A 227 17.47 -1.73 2.65
N ALA A 228 17.26 -2.38 1.50
CA ALA A 228 16.93 -1.63 0.30
C ALA A 228 15.43 -1.36 0.26
N ILE A 229 15.08 -0.09 0.04
CA ILE A 229 13.70 0.32 -0.13
C ILE A 229 13.30 0.16 -1.59
N VAL A 230 12.14 -0.44 -1.82
CA VAL A 230 11.60 -0.68 -3.16
C VAL A 230 10.15 -0.24 -3.24
N SER A 231 9.80 0.39 -4.36
CA SER A 231 8.42 0.69 -4.70
C SER A 231 7.78 -0.52 -5.34
N LEU A 232 6.58 -0.87 -4.91
CA LEU A 232 5.82 -2.00 -5.40
C LEU A 232 4.60 -1.49 -6.15
N ASP A 233 4.67 -1.45 -7.47
CA ASP A 233 3.55 -0.97 -8.27
C ASP A 233 2.42 -2.00 -8.28
N ARG A 234 1.27 -1.57 -7.78
CA ARG A 234 0.11 -2.44 -7.55
C ARG A 234 -0.68 -2.82 -8.79
N GLU A 235 -0.42 -2.14 -9.89
CA GLU A 235 -1.11 -2.39 -11.15
C GLU A 235 -0.19 -3.23 -12.04
N THR A 236 0.97 -2.70 -12.38
CA THR A 236 1.91 -3.28 -13.36
C THR A 236 2.74 -4.45 -12.83
N GLY A 237 2.88 -4.60 -11.51
CA GLY A 237 3.77 -5.58 -10.91
C GLY A 237 5.25 -5.19 -10.96
N GLU A 238 5.57 -3.96 -11.40
CA GLU A 238 6.94 -3.46 -11.38
C GLU A 238 7.42 -3.21 -9.95
N ALA A 239 8.62 -3.70 -9.63
CA ALA A 239 9.36 -3.24 -8.45
C ALA A 239 10.56 -2.39 -8.86
N LYS A 240 10.72 -1.21 -8.26
CA LYS A 240 11.84 -0.31 -8.53
C LYS A 240 12.54 0.05 -7.23
N LYS A 241 13.87 0.10 -7.25
CA LYS A 241 14.64 0.64 -6.13
C LYS A 241 14.24 2.10 -5.90
N PHE A 242 14.28 2.52 -4.63
CA PHE A 242 14.07 3.92 -4.30
C PHE A 242 15.12 4.79 -4.99
N ASP A 243 14.66 5.77 -5.77
CA ASP A 243 15.48 6.78 -6.41
C ASP A 243 15.29 8.13 -5.68
N PRO A 244 16.24 8.52 -4.79
CA PRO A 244 16.08 9.68 -3.93
C PRO A 244 16.28 10.98 -4.70
N LEU A 245 15.18 11.70 -4.94
CA LEU A 245 15.19 13.08 -5.45
C LEU A 245 15.25 14.12 -4.32
N LEU A 246 14.75 13.75 -3.13
CA LEU A 246 14.89 14.57 -1.92
C LEU A 246 16.23 14.29 -1.24
N ALA A 247 17.11 15.28 -1.20
CA ALA A 247 18.41 15.13 -0.56
C ALA A 247 18.26 14.86 0.95
N ASN A 248 19.05 13.91 1.44
CA ASN A 248 19.03 13.49 2.85
C ASN A 248 19.21 14.64 3.86
N ARG A 249 20.05 15.63 3.53
CA ARG A 249 20.29 16.80 4.39
C ARG A 249 19.06 17.70 4.55
N ASP A 250 18.14 17.67 3.59
CA ASP A 250 16.97 18.55 3.55
C ASP A 250 15.72 17.87 4.15
N LEU A 251 15.77 16.55 4.39
CA LEU A 251 14.64 15.76 4.89
C LEU A 251 14.07 16.29 6.21
N GLU A 252 14.93 16.58 7.18
CA GLU A 252 14.51 17.07 8.50
C GLU A 252 13.81 18.42 8.41
N LYS A 253 14.44 19.38 7.71
CA LYS A 253 13.87 20.71 7.49
C LYS A 253 12.53 20.62 6.75
N THR A 254 12.43 19.72 5.77
CA THR A 254 11.22 19.47 4.99
C THR A 254 10.10 18.94 5.87
N VAL A 255 10.36 17.91 6.69
CA VAL A 255 9.39 17.36 7.65
C VAL A 255 8.91 18.42 8.64
N VAL A 256 9.82 19.20 9.21
CA VAL A 256 9.44 20.26 10.16
C VAL A 256 8.60 21.34 9.48
N SER A 257 8.98 21.77 8.27
CA SER A 257 8.24 22.79 7.51
C SER A 257 6.83 22.31 7.16
N LEU A 258 6.69 21.12 6.60
CA LEU A 258 5.39 20.53 6.23
C LEU A 258 4.52 20.26 7.46
N SER A 259 5.11 19.83 8.58
CA SER A 259 4.40 19.68 9.84
C SER A 259 3.86 21.02 10.37
N ASN A 260 4.63 22.10 10.23
CA ASN A 260 4.18 23.44 10.61
C ASN A 260 3.04 23.92 9.70
N LEU A 261 3.12 23.66 8.39
CA LEU A 261 2.03 23.93 7.45
C LEU A 261 0.79 23.08 7.74
N ALA A 262 0.95 21.81 8.14
CA ALA A 262 -0.16 20.99 8.59
C ALA A 262 -0.90 21.64 9.77
N LYS A 263 -0.18 22.28 10.70
CA LYS A 263 -0.76 22.90 11.90
C LYS A 263 -1.36 24.29 11.68
N LYS A 264 -0.75 25.10 10.81
CA LYS A 264 -1.05 26.54 10.69
C LYS A 264 -1.25 27.04 9.25
N GLY A 265 -0.86 26.23 8.27
CA GLY A 265 -0.94 26.58 6.86
C GLY A 265 -2.34 26.41 6.28
N PRO A 266 -2.52 26.71 4.99
CA PRO A 266 -3.78 26.50 4.30
C PRO A 266 -4.04 25.00 4.12
N HIS A 267 -5.31 24.60 4.12
CA HIS A 267 -5.71 23.19 4.00
C HIS A 267 -6.57 22.91 2.77
N PRO A 268 -6.13 23.27 1.56
CA PRO A 268 -6.92 23.01 0.37
C PRO A 268 -7.09 21.49 0.12
N PRO A 269 -8.26 21.05 -0.39
CA PRO A 269 -8.49 19.66 -0.76
C PRO A 269 -7.83 19.35 -2.11
N LEU A 270 -6.50 19.48 -2.20
CA LEU A 270 -5.76 19.42 -3.46
C LEU A 270 -6.03 18.15 -4.26
N ASN A 271 -6.07 16.98 -3.61
CA ASN A 271 -6.37 15.73 -4.32
C ASN A 271 -7.77 15.74 -4.93
N ALA A 272 -8.77 16.37 -4.29
CA ALA A 272 -10.10 16.46 -4.89
C ALA A 272 -10.12 17.35 -6.14
N LEU A 273 -9.20 18.32 -6.22
CA LEU A 273 -9.08 19.26 -7.34
C LEU A 273 -8.21 18.73 -8.49
N GLN A 274 -7.12 18.04 -8.15
CA GLN A 274 -6.08 17.65 -9.12
C GLN A 274 -6.09 16.15 -9.44
N GLN A 275 -6.43 15.31 -8.45
CA GLN A 275 -6.33 13.85 -8.57
C GLN A 275 -7.54 13.14 -7.90
N PRO A 276 -8.78 13.33 -8.40
CA PRO A 276 -9.99 12.85 -7.71
C PRO A 276 -10.05 11.33 -7.54
N SER A 277 -9.32 10.58 -8.36
CA SER A 277 -9.17 9.12 -8.24
C SER A 277 -8.54 8.71 -6.90
N ILE A 278 -7.55 9.47 -6.40
CA ILE A 278 -6.89 9.21 -5.11
C ILE A 278 -7.87 9.41 -3.96
N CYS A 279 -8.82 10.35 -4.07
CA CYS A 279 -9.82 10.56 -3.04
C CYS A 279 -10.73 9.35 -2.80
N LYS A 280 -10.93 8.48 -3.82
CA LYS A 280 -11.66 7.21 -3.64
C LYS A 280 -10.92 6.21 -2.74
N GLN A 281 -9.62 6.41 -2.57
CA GLN A 281 -8.76 5.59 -1.72
C GLN A 281 -8.33 6.34 -0.44
N CYS A 282 -8.94 7.48 -0.14
CA CYS A 282 -8.59 8.32 1.01
C CYS A 282 -9.43 7.94 2.23
N GLY A 283 -8.78 7.77 3.39
CA GLY A 283 -9.48 7.50 4.66
C GLY A 283 -10.41 8.62 5.12
N TYR A 284 -10.31 9.82 4.56
CA TYR A 284 -11.18 10.96 4.86
C TYR A 284 -12.25 11.22 3.78
N GLN A 285 -12.43 10.29 2.84
CA GLN A 285 -13.36 10.48 1.72
C GLN A 285 -14.76 10.92 2.20
N GLN A 286 -15.32 10.21 3.18
CA GLN A 286 -16.71 10.44 3.64
C GLN A 286 -16.95 11.84 4.21
N VAL A 287 -15.94 12.42 4.85
CA VAL A 287 -16.02 13.76 5.47
C VAL A 287 -15.58 14.90 4.55
N CYS A 288 -14.83 14.58 3.49
CA CYS A 288 -14.21 15.58 2.62
C CYS A 288 -14.76 15.59 1.19
N PHE A 289 -14.86 14.44 0.51
CA PHE A 289 -15.14 14.36 -0.92
C PHE A 289 -16.00 13.14 -1.25
N THR A 290 -17.31 13.35 -1.32
CA THR A 290 -18.30 12.27 -1.48
C THR A 290 -19.17 12.55 -2.70
N ARG A 291 -19.41 11.54 -3.54
CA ARG A 291 -20.24 11.66 -4.77
C ARG A 291 -19.81 12.80 -5.71
N ASN A 292 -18.51 13.05 -5.82
CA ASN A 292 -17.92 14.14 -6.60
C ASN A 292 -18.22 15.56 -6.07
N TYR A 293 -18.62 15.68 -4.80
CA TYR A 293 -18.80 16.96 -4.13
C TYR A 293 -17.80 17.13 -3.00
N ILE A 294 -17.15 18.30 -2.95
CA ILE A 294 -16.33 18.71 -1.80
C ILE A 294 -17.28 19.20 -0.71
N SER A 295 -17.13 18.70 0.52
CA SER A 295 -17.99 19.09 1.63
C SER A 295 -17.81 20.58 1.97
N GLN A 296 -18.87 21.24 2.43
CA GLN A 296 -18.77 22.64 2.87
C GLN A 296 -17.74 22.81 3.99
N HIS A 297 -17.60 21.81 4.87
CA HIS A 297 -16.59 21.83 5.92
C HIS A 297 -15.16 21.79 5.37
N ALA A 298 -14.92 21.10 4.25
CA ALA A 298 -13.64 21.10 3.55
C ALA A 298 -13.35 22.41 2.81
N LEU A 299 -14.36 23.25 2.56
CA LEU A 299 -14.22 24.55 1.89
C LEU A 299 -14.21 25.74 2.86
N LYS A 300 -14.56 25.52 4.14
CA LYS A 300 -14.92 26.58 5.10
C LYS A 300 -13.77 27.55 5.43
N ASP A 301 -12.52 27.13 5.28
CA ASP A 301 -11.33 27.95 5.57
C ASP A 301 -10.24 27.76 4.49
N LEU A 302 -10.67 27.71 3.23
CA LEU A 302 -9.78 27.81 2.06
C LEU A 302 -9.12 29.19 1.96
#